data_AF-A0A414Z7X9-F1
#
_entry.id   AF-A0A414Z7X9-F1
#
_cell.length_a   1.000
_cell.length_b   1.000
_cell.length_c   1.000
_cell.angle_alpha   90.00
_cell.angle_beta   90.00
_cell.angle_gamma   90.00
#
_symmetry.space_group_name_H-M   'P 1'
#
loop_
_entity.id
_entity.type
_entity.pdbx_description
1 polymer ?
#
loop_
_entity_poly.entity_id
_entity_poly.type
_entity_poly.pdbx_seq_one_letter_code
_entity_poly.pdbx_strand_id
1 'polypeptide(L)'
;MKKYIGTKQIEAEPMTKGDAFGKHLLREGIYAEDFDKPGYHVRYEDGYESWSPKDVFEKAYNVADTPLDRMYIEYNELMDKHNKLVLFLGRKDAVEIAGENQVDLMELQKTQMHDYLITLKKRIDLMKK
;
A
#
# COMPACT_ATOMS: atom_id res chain seq x y z
N MET A 1 -0.22 -19.15 15.65
CA MET A 1 0.60 -17.95 15.41
C MET A 1 -0.31 -16.73 15.42
N LYS A 2 0.15 -15.58 15.94
CA LYS A 2 -0.61 -14.32 15.88
C LYS A 2 -0.23 -13.55 14.61
N LYS A 3 -1.19 -12.80 14.05
CA LYS A 3 -0.97 -11.93 12.88
C LYS A 3 -1.00 -10.48 13.35
N TYR A 4 -0.11 -9.66 12.80
CA TYR A 4 0.03 -8.24 13.12
C TYR A 4 0.00 -7.43 11.82
N ILE A 5 -0.58 -6.23 11.85
CA ILE A 5 -0.63 -5.28 10.74
C ILE A 5 -0.04 -3.97 11.25
N GLY A 6 0.82 -3.34 10.46
CA GLY A 6 1.39 -2.03 10.74
C GLY A 6 1.55 -1.23 9.46
N THR A 7 1.61 0.09 9.61
CA THR A 7 1.91 1.05 8.54
C THR A 7 3.27 1.68 8.81
N LYS A 8 4.05 1.95 7.77
CA LYS A 8 5.35 2.63 7.87
C LYS A 8 5.61 3.49 6.64
N GLN A 9 6.26 4.64 6.84
CA GLN A 9 6.82 5.46 5.77
C GLN A 9 8.34 5.23 5.74
N ILE A 10 8.94 5.26 4.55
CA ILE A 10 10.37 5.01 4.31
C ILE A 10 10.90 5.99 3.26
N GLU A 11 12.21 6.12 3.18
CA GLU A 11 12.90 6.76 2.06
C GLU A 11 13.42 5.68 1.12
N ALA A 12 13.37 5.94 -0.19
CA ALA A 12 13.94 5.04 -1.18
C ALA A 12 14.41 5.76 -2.44
N GLU A 13 15.48 5.24 -3.03
CA GLU A 13 16.00 5.68 -4.34
C GLU A 13 16.30 4.47 -5.24
N PRO A 14 16.13 4.59 -6.58
CA PRO A 14 16.47 3.51 -7.49
C PRO A 14 17.94 3.10 -7.37
N MET A 15 18.20 1.79 -7.35
CA MET A 15 19.55 1.24 -7.25
C MET A 15 19.63 -0.15 -7.88
N THR A 16 20.70 -0.41 -8.64
CA THR A 16 20.97 -1.75 -9.17
C THR A 16 21.41 -2.71 -8.06
N LYS A 17 21.19 -4.01 -8.23
CA LYS A 17 21.62 -5.00 -7.23
C LYS A 17 23.16 -5.06 -7.11
N GLY A 18 23.89 -4.77 -8.18
CA GLY A 18 25.35 -4.65 -8.18
C GLY A 18 25.84 -3.49 -7.32
N ASP A 19 25.27 -2.30 -7.47
CA ASP A 19 25.60 -1.14 -6.63
C ASP A 19 25.27 -1.40 -5.16
N ALA A 20 24.14 -2.07 -4.90
CA ALA A 20 23.74 -2.46 -3.55
C ALA A 20 24.72 -3.43 -2.90
N PHE A 21 25.29 -4.36 -3.67
CA PHE A 21 26.36 -5.25 -3.19
C PHE A 21 27.61 -4.46 -2.82
N GLY A 22 28.03 -3.52 -3.66
CA GLY A 22 29.17 -2.63 -3.38
C GLY A 22 28.98 -1.76 -2.13
N LYS A 23 27.73 -1.43 -1.78
CA LYS A 23 27.35 -0.67 -0.57
C LYS A 23 27.02 -1.55 0.65
N HIS A 24 27.21 -2.88 0.58
CA HIS A 24 26.88 -3.82 1.66
C HIS A 24 25.39 -3.77 2.12
N LEU A 25 24.47 -3.47 1.20
CA LEU A 25 23.02 -3.39 1.47
C LEU A 25 22.30 -4.74 1.33
N LEU A 26 23.03 -5.78 0.93
CA LEU A 26 22.53 -7.14 0.71
C LEU A 26 23.03 -8.07 1.81
N ARG A 27 22.17 -9.00 2.23
CA ARG A 27 22.52 -10.04 3.22
C ARG A 27 23.28 -11.22 2.60
N GLU A 28 23.12 -11.41 1.30
CA GLU A 28 23.64 -12.56 0.56
C GLU A 28 24.56 -12.08 -0.56
N GLY A 29 25.47 -12.97 -0.99
CA GLY A 29 26.28 -12.73 -2.19
C GLY A 29 25.43 -12.64 -3.46
N ILE A 30 26.00 -12.06 -4.52
CA ILE A 30 25.32 -11.91 -5.82
C ILE A 30 26.09 -12.60 -6.94
N TYR A 31 25.35 -13.09 -7.93
CA TYR A 31 25.91 -13.59 -9.18
C TYR A 31 26.09 -12.46 -10.18
N ALA A 32 27.05 -12.57 -11.10
CA ALA A 32 27.33 -11.54 -12.11
C ALA A 32 26.09 -11.19 -12.95
N GLU A 33 25.28 -12.20 -13.30
CA GLU A 33 24.02 -12.06 -14.06
C GLU A 33 22.96 -11.21 -13.36
N ASP A 34 23.10 -11.00 -12.05
CA ASP A 34 22.15 -10.28 -11.22
C ASP A 34 22.50 -8.80 -11.04
N PHE A 35 23.69 -8.33 -11.48
CA PHE A 35 24.19 -6.99 -11.19
C PHE A 35 23.25 -5.89 -11.66
N ASP A 36 22.70 -6.01 -12.87
CA ASP A 36 21.84 -5.00 -13.47
C ASP A 36 20.37 -5.09 -13.03
N LYS A 37 20.02 -6.01 -12.12
CA LYS A 37 18.64 -6.14 -11.65
C LYS A 37 18.19 -4.84 -10.96
N PRO A 38 17.06 -4.25 -11.40
CA PRO A 38 16.58 -3.02 -10.82
C PRO A 38 15.98 -3.26 -9.44
N GLY A 39 16.18 -2.29 -8.57
CA GLY A 39 15.56 -2.24 -7.26
C GLY A 39 15.70 -0.88 -6.62
N TYR A 40 15.60 -0.87 -5.30
CA TYR A 40 15.63 0.34 -4.51
C TYR A 40 16.57 0.15 -3.32
N HIS A 41 17.41 1.14 -3.07
CA HIS A 41 17.96 1.35 -1.74
C HIS A 41 16.88 1.95 -0.87
N VAL A 42 16.66 1.34 0.29
CA VAL A 42 15.60 1.66 1.23
C VAL A 42 16.24 2.04 2.56
N ARG A 43 15.82 3.17 3.13
CA ARG A 43 16.18 3.61 4.47
C ARG A 43 14.95 3.67 5.37
N TYR A 44 15.05 3.03 6.52
CA TYR A 44 14.04 3.02 7.56
C TYR A 44 14.29 4.11 8.61
N GLU A 45 13.26 4.44 9.40
CA GLU A 45 13.31 5.50 10.41
C GLU A 45 14.37 5.26 11.50
N ASP A 46 14.65 3.99 11.82
CA ASP A 46 15.70 3.58 12.77
C ASP A 46 17.12 3.67 12.20
N GLY A 47 17.26 4.16 10.96
CA GLY A 47 18.53 4.24 10.24
C GLY A 47 18.96 2.91 9.62
N TYR A 48 18.17 1.83 9.74
CA TYR A 48 18.45 0.60 9.02
C TYR A 48 18.33 0.85 7.50
N GLU A 49 19.27 0.31 6.74
CA GLU A 49 19.28 0.40 5.28
C GLU A 49 19.30 -1.00 4.65
N SER A 50 18.62 -1.15 3.52
CA SER A 50 18.55 -2.40 2.77
C SER A 50 18.32 -2.16 1.28
N TRP A 51 18.53 -3.18 0.45
CA TRP A 51 18.05 -3.16 -0.93
C TRP A 51 16.82 -4.04 -1.12
N SER A 52 15.84 -3.56 -1.88
CA SER A 52 14.64 -4.31 -2.26
C SER A 52 14.53 -4.46 -3.78
N PRO A 53 14.17 -5.64 -4.30
CA PRO A 53 13.84 -5.79 -5.73
C PRO A 53 12.72 -4.85 -6.14
N LYS A 54 12.79 -4.31 -7.38
CA LYS A 54 11.83 -3.33 -7.90
C LYS A 54 10.38 -3.81 -7.77
N ASP A 55 10.06 -4.97 -8.31
CA ASP A 55 8.69 -5.51 -8.32
C ASP A 55 8.15 -5.80 -6.92
N VAL A 56 9.03 -6.09 -5.96
CA VAL A 56 8.65 -6.30 -4.55
C VAL A 56 8.37 -4.96 -3.88
N PHE A 57 9.23 -3.97 -4.14
CA PHE A 57 9.14 -2.63 -3.58
C PHE A 57 7.87 -1.92 -4.07
N GLU A 58 7.65 -1.84 -5.38
CA GLU A 58 6.53 -1.12 -5.98
C GLU A 58 5.16 -1.78 -5.68
N LYS A 59 5.14 -3.05 -5.28
CA LYS A 59 3.92 -3.71 -4.76
C LYS A 59 3.60 -3.34 -3.32
N ALA A 60 4.62 -3.01 -2.52
CA ALA A 60 4.49 -2.79 -1.09
C ALA A 60 4.39 -1.30 -0.72
N TYR A 61 4.96 -0.41 -1.55
CA TYR A 61 5.08 1.01 -1.26
C TYR A 61 4.55 1.86 -2.42
N ASN A 62 3.95 3.00 -2.06
CA ASN A 62 3.51 4.03 -2.97
C ASN A 62 4.29 5.31 -2.67
N VAL A 63 4.58 6.12 -3.71
CA VAL A 63 5.19 7.45 -3.54
C VAL A 63 4.26 8.33 -2.70
N ALA A 64 4.82 9.09 -1.75
CA ALA A 64 4.07 9.90 -0.79
C ALA A 64 4.69 11.30 -0.59
N ASP A 65 5.40 11.79 -1.61
CA ASP A 65 6.23 13.01 -1.56
C ASP A 65 5.38 14.28 -1.43
N THR A 66 4.21 14.29 -2.06
CA THR A 66 3.30 15.44 -2.02
C THR A 66 2.04 15.13 -1.22
N PRO A 67 1.33 16.17 -0.72
CA PRO A 67 0.00 15.97 -0.14
C PRO A 67 -0.98 15.34 -1.15
N LEU A 68 -0.82 15.61 -2.45
CA LEU A 68 -1.64 15.00 -3.51
C LEU A 68 -1.40 13.49 -3.61
N ASP A 69 -0.16 13.03 -3.50
CA ASP A 69 0.18 11.61 -3.52
C ASP A 69 -0.47 10.87 -2.34
N ARG A 70 -0.38 11.45 -1.14
CA ARG A 70 -1.01 10.90 0.07
C ARG A 70 -2.52 10.80 -0.07
N MET A 71 -3.15 11.79 -0.70
CA MET A 71 -4.58 11.76 -1.00
C MET A 71 -4.95 10.65 -1.99
N TYR A 72 -4.11 10.40 -2.99
CA TYR A 72 -4.30 9.28 -3.91
C TYR A 72 -4.16 7.92 -3.23
N ILE A 73 -3.15 7.76 -2.37
CA ILE A 73 -2.98 6.56 -1.55
C ILE A 73 -4.25 6.30 -0.74
N GLU A 74 -4.70 7.30 0.02
CA GLU A 74 -5.89 7.21 0.85
C GLU A 74 -7.14 6.85 0.05
N TYR A 75 -7.35 7.52 -1.10
CA TYR A 75 -8.47 7.23 -1.99
C TYR A 75 -8.45 5.78 -2.49
N ASN A 76 -7.30 5.31 -2.98
CA ASN A 76 -7.17 3.97 -3.53
C ASN A 76 -7.36 2.88 -2.46
N GLU A 77 -6.79 3.07 -1.27
CA GLU A 77 -6.99 2.14 -0.15
C GLU A 77 -8.45 2.07 0.29
N LEU A 78 -9.11 3.23 0.39
CA LEU A 78 -10.52 3.30 0.78
C LEU A 78 -11.41 2.67 -0.30
N MET A 79 -11.11 2.90 -1.58
CA MET A 79 -11.84 2.34 -2.71
C MET A 79 -11.74 0.81 -2.75
N ASP A 80 -10.54 0.27 -2.54
CA ASP A 80 -10.34 -1.19 -2.45
C ASP A 80 -11.13 -1.81 -1.28
N LYS A 81 -11.07 -1.19 -0.09
CA LYS A 81 -11.86 -1.62 1.07
C LYS A 81 -13.36 -1.55 0.80
N HIS A 82 -13.83 -0.46 0.19
CA HIS A 82 -15.24 -0.27 -0.17
C HIS A 82 -15.70 -1.35 -1.15
N ASN A 83 -14.93 -1.62 -2.21
CA ASN A 83 -15.27 -2.63 -3.20
C ASN A 83 -15.31 -4.04 -2.62
N LYS A 84 -14.37 -4.39 -1.73
CA LYS A 84 -14.40 -5.67 -1.00
C LYS A 84 -15.64 -5.80 -0.13
N LEU A 85 -16.05 -4.72 0.55
CA LEU A 85 -17.25 -4.69 1.37
C LEU A 85 -18.53 -4.85 0.52
N VAL A 86 -18.63 -4.14 -0.60
CA VAL A 86 -19.73 -4.27 -1.57
C VAL A 86 -19.84 -5.73 -2.06
N LEU A 87 -18.71 -6.33 -2.45
CA LEU A 87 -18.67 -7.71 -2.93
C LEU A 87 -19.12 -8.70 -1.84
N PHE A 88 -18.71 -8.47 -0.59
CA PHE A 88 -19.13 -9.31 0.53
C PHE A 88 -20.64 -9.19 0.79
N LEU A 89 -21.18 -7.98 0.86
CA LEU A 89 -22.60 -7.72 1.09
C LEU A 89 -23.50 -8.26 -0.04
N GLY A 90 -22.98 -8.39 -1.26
CA GLY A 90 -23.66 -9.02 -2.38
C GLY A 90 -23.78 -10.55 -2.30
N ARG A 91 -23.14 -11.20 -1.32
CA ARG A 91 -23.21 -12.66 -1.15
C ARG A 91 -24.51 -13.08 -0.46
N LYS A 92 -25.06 -14.22 -0.87
CA LYS A 92 -26.27 -14.79 -0.27
C LYS A 92 -26.07 -15.26 1.19
N ASP A 93 -24.84 -15.60 1.56
CA ASP A 93 -24.45 -16.10 2.88
C ASP A 93 -23.88 -15.00 3.79
N ALA A 94 -23.96 -13.71 3.42
CA ALA A 94 -23.38 -12.62 4.20
C ALA A 94 -23.93 -12.55 5.63
N VAL A 95 -25.25 -12.70 5.79
CA VAL A 95 -25.92 -12.72 7.11
C VAL A 95 -25.55 -13.97 7.91
N GLU A 96 -25.39 -15.12 7.26
CA GLU A 96 -24.94 -16.35 7.93
C GLU A 96 -23.51 -16.21 8.45
N ILE A 97 -22.63 -15.56 7.68
CA ILE A 97 -21.21 -15.38 8.03
C ILE A 97 -21.02 -14.35 9.14
N ALA A 98 -21.70 -13.19 9.04
CA ALA A 98 -21.41 -12.04 9.88
C ALA A 98 -22.48 -11.75 10.96
N GLY A 99 -23.71 -12.23 10.76
CA GLY A 99 -24.87 -11.89 11.57
C GLY A 99 -25.57 -10.60 11.10
N GLU A 100 -26.88 -10.54 11.30
CA GLU A 100 -27.76 -9.47 10.81
C GLU A 100 -27.31 -8.07 11.27
N ASN A 101 -27.08 -7.88 12.57
CA ASN A 101 -26.60 -6.60 13.12
C ASN A 101 -25.28 -6.14 12.50
N GLN A 102 -24.38 -7.07 12.16
CA GLN A 102 -23.11 -6.71 11.51
C GLN A 102 -23.34 -6.33 10.05
N VAL A 103 -24.23 -7.02 9.34
CA VAL A 103 -24.61 -6.67 7.97
C VAL A 103 -25.21 -5.28 7.91
N ASP A 104 -26.11 -4.92 8.83
CA ASP A 104 -26.68 -3.57 8.89
C ASP A 104 -25.62 -2.49 9.12
N LEU A 105 -24.68 -2.73 10.05
CA LEU A 105 -23.56 -1.81 10.29
C LEU A 105 -22.60 -1.73 9.09
N MET A 106 -22.40 -2.84 8.37
CA MET A 106 -21.60 -2.89 7.15
C MET A 106 -22.26 -2.13 5.99
N GLU A 107 -23.58 -2.13 5.88
CA GLU A 107 -24.32 -1.32 4.91
C GLU A 107 -24.18 0.19 5.19
N LEU A 108 -24.25 0.58 6.47
CA LEU A 108 -23.95 1.95 6.90
C LEU A 108 -22.49 2.32 6.60
N GLN A 109 -21.55 1.44 6.94
CA GLN A 109 -20.13 1.62 6.66
C GLN A 109 -19.87 1.83 5.16
N LYS A 110 -20.47 0.99 4.30
CA LYS A 110 -20.38 1.11 2.83
C LYS A 110 -20.78 2.50 2.35
N THR A 111 -21.91 3.01 2.85
CA THR A 111 -22.42 4.34 2.50
C THR A 111 -21.45 5.45 2.92
N GLN A 112 -20.96 5.40 4.16
CA GLN A 112 -20.01 6.39 4.68
C GLN A 112 -18.67 6.39 3.93
N MET A 113 -18.17 5.20 3.57
CA MET A 113 -16.96 5.07 2.75
C MET A 113 -17.17 5.68 1.35
N HIS A 114 -18.33 5.47 0.74
CA HIS A 114 -18.66 6.05 -0.56
C HIS A 114 -18.69 7.59 -0.52
N ASP A 115 -19.34 8.16 0.50
CA ASP A 115 -19.39 9.62 0.69
C ASP A 115 -17.99 10.21 0.92
N TYR A 116 -17.15 9.48 1.67
CA TYR A 116 -15.77 9.89 1.87
C TYR A 116 -14.95 9.83 0.58
N LEU A 117 -15.13 8.79 -0.24
CA LEU A 117 -14.51 8.69 -1.57
C LEU A 117 -14.89 9.86 -2.49
N ILE A 118 -16.16 10.27 -2.50
CA ILE A 118 -16.62 11.44 -3.26
C ILE A 118 -15.89 12.71 -2.78
N THR A 119 -15.79 12.89 -1.46
CA THR A 119 -15.11 14.04 -0.86
C THR A 119 -13.61 14.05 -1.20
N LEU A 120 -12.93 12.91 -1.08
CA LEU A 120 -11.53 12.76 -1.46
C LEU A 120 -11.31 13.04 -2.95
N LYS A 121 -12.17 12.52 -3.82
CA LYS A 121 -12.08 12.76 -5.27
C LYS A 121 -12.18 14.26 -5.59
N LYS A 122 -13.13 14.96 -4.96
CA LYS A 122 -13.29 16.41 -5.13
C LYS A 122 -12.05 17.17 -4.67
N ARG A 123 -11.47 16.81 -3.52
CA ARG A 123 -10.24 17.42 -3.00
C ARG A 123 -9.05 17.17 -3.95
N ILE A 124 -8.88 15.95 -4.45
CA ILE A 124 -7.86 15.59 -5.44
C ILE A 124 -8.01 16.47 -6.70
N ASP A 125 -9.22 16.61 -7.23
CA ASP A 125 -9.47 17.38 -8.44
C ASP A 125 -9.24 18.89 -8.26
N LEU A 126 -9.41 19.41 -7.05
CA LEU A 126 -9.09 20.80 -6.70
C LEU A 126 -7.58 21.03 -6.55
N MET A 127 -6.82 20.04 -6.07
CA MET A 127 -5.37 20.16 -5.90
C MET A 127 -4.56 20.03 -7.20
N LYS A 128 -5.14 19.46 -8.25
CA LYS A 128 -4.51 19.34 -9.58
C LYS A 128 -4.46 20.65 -10.37
N LYS A 129 -5.29 21.62 -10.00
CA LYS A 129 -5.42 22.91 -10.68
C LYS A 129 -4.38 23.88 -10.15
#